data_AF-A0A397VY15-F1
#
_entry.id   AF-A0A397VY15-F1
#
_cell.length_a   1.000
_cell.length_b   1.000
_cell.length_c   1.000
_cell.angle_alpha   90.00
_cell.angle_beta   90.00
_cell.angle_gamma   90.00
#
_symmetry.space_group_name_H-M   'P 1'
#
loop_
_entity.id
_entity.type
_entity.pdbx_description
1 polymer ?
#
loop_
_entity_poly.entity_id
_entity_poly.type
_entity_poly.pdbx_seq_one_letter_code
_entity_poly.pdbx_strand_id
1 'polypeptide(L)'
;MSQITTKLLVRFSNDFAQLLESKYDYNVIVKVGQKSFKLHLLVLYQRSSFFRQELTTATKKNNIIEITLTDITVEAFKILIKYIYTGTILLEGDKESTIFDLLVPSSKLGLAELIEYIQSYLIDNKASWLKLKFAKVYSTSFQDNNFKALQIFCTDILAKHPNIILASDEFTSIQKNALINLLKRDDYKLKNQKFWDKVIQWRKEQTPDLPYDLKQWTEKNFLDLKNYT
;
A
#
# COMPACT_ATOMS: atom_id res chain seq x y z
N MET A 1 9.28 24.72 17.70
CA MET A 1 7.91 25.27 17.83
C MET A 1 7.66 25.58 19.30
N SER A 2 6.99 26.69 19.67
CA SER A 2 6.74 26.97 21.10
C SER A 2 5.76 25.97 21.70
N GLN A 3 5.86 25.69 23.01
CA GLN A 3 4.90 24.81 23.70
C GLN A 3 3.45 25.30 23.58
N ILE A 4 3.25 26.62 23.52
CA ILE A 4 1.93 27.25 23.34
C ILE A 4 1.39 26.94 21.94
N THR A 5 2.21 27.10 20.90
CA THR A 5 1.84 26.79 19.51
C THR A 5 1.43 25.32 19.37
N THR A 6 2.17 24.40 19.99
CA THR A 6 1.81 22.97 19.97
C THR A 6 0.44 22.72 20.61
N LYS A 7 0.14 23.32 21.78
CA LYS A 7 -1.17 23.18 22.43
C LYS A 7 -2.31 23.72 21.56
N LEU A 8 -2.11 24.85 20.88
CA LEU A 8 -3.12 25.43 19.99
C LEU A 8 -3.41 24.53 18.79
N LEU A 9 -2.37 23.96 18.17
CA LEU A 9 -2.54 23.01 17.06
C LEU A 9 -3.22 21.71 17.48
N VAL A 10 -2.90 21.19 18.67
CA VAL A 10 -3.58 20.01 19.24
C VAL A 10 -5.06 20.30 19.46
N ARG A 11 -5.42 21.47 19.99
CA ARG A 11 -6.83 21.86 20.15
C ARG A 11 -7.55 21.95 18.81
N PHE A 12 -6.95 22.63 17.82
CA PHE A 12 -7.50 22.72 16.47
C PHE A 12 -7.73 21.34 15.85
N SER A 13 -6.75 20.44 15.96
CA SER A 13 -6.85 19.05 15.50
C SER A 13 -8.01 18.29 16.17
N ASN A 14 -8.20 18.48 17.48
CA ASN A 14 -9.29 17.87 18.24
C ASN A 14 -10.67 18.42 17.83
N ASP A 15 -10.78 19.71 17.48
CA ASP A 15 -12.03 20.30 17.01
C ASP A 15 -12.49 19.62 15.70
N PHE A 16 -11.56 19.30 14.79
CA PHE A 16 -11.88 18.52 13.59
C PHE A 16 -12.16 17.04 13.87
N ALA A 17 -11.55 16.44 14.89
CA ALA A 17 -11.93 15.11 15.33
C ALA A 17 -13.39 15.08 15.82
N GLN A 18 -13.82 16.11 16.57
CA GLN A 18 -15.21 16.25 17.01
C GLN A 18 -16.17 16.48 15.83
N LEU A 19 -15.74 17.22 14.81
CA LEU A 19 -16.52 17.39 13.58
C LEU A 19 -16.75 16.05 12.86
N LEU A 20 -15.71 15.21 12.77
CA LEU A 20 -15.82 13.86 12.19
C LEU A 20 -16.84 12.98 12.94
N GLU A 21 -16.83 13.02 14.28
CA GLU A 21 -17.73 12.20 15.10
C GLU A 21 -19.18 12.71 15.10
N SER A 22 -19.36 14.02 15.26
CA SER A 22 -20.69 14.66 15.30
C SER A 22 -21.42 14.57 13.97
N LYS A 23 -20.69 14.53 12.85
CA LYS A 23 -21.23 14.50 11.47
C LYS A 23 -22.11 15.73 11.19
N TYR A 24 -21.91 16.80 11.95
CA TYR A 24 -22.69 18.03 11.84
C TYR A 24 -22.47 18.65 10.46
N ASP A 25 -23.56 18.90 9.71
CA ASP A 25 -23.50 19.49 8.36
C ASP A 25 -22.69 18.66 7.33
N TYR A 26 -22.73 17.33 7.46
CA TYR A 26 -22.14 16.45 6.45
C TYR A 26 -22.82 16.64 5.08
N ASN A 27 -22.04 16.58 4.02
CA ASN A 27 -22.50 16.76 2.63
C ASN A 27 -21.86 15.76 1.66
N VAL A 28 -21.08 14.81 2.18
CA VAL A 28 -20.53 13.67 1.45
C VAL A 28 -20.80 12.38 2.22
N ILE A 29 -21.17 11.31 1.52
CA ILE A 29 -21.20 9.94 2.04
C ILE A 29 -20.15 9.13 1.29
N VAL A 30 -19.17 8.60 2.01
CA VAL A 30 -18.21 7.64 1.45
C VAL A 30 -18.61 6.23 1.89
N LYS A 31 -18.85 5.35 0.93
CA LYS A 31 -19.18 3.94 1.13
C LYS A 31 -17.90 3.10 1.04
N VAL A 32 -17.62 2.32 2.08
CA VAL A 32 -16.45 1.43 2.15
C VAL A 32 -16.92 0.07 2.65
N GLY A 33 -16.86 -0.93 1.77
CA GLY A 33 -17.52 -2.22 2.02
C GLY A 33 -19.01 -2.02 2.37
N GLN A 34 -19.43 -2.57 3.51
CA GLN A 34 -20.81 -2.46 4.00
C GLN A 34 -21.06 -1.25 4.92
N LYS A 35 -20.12 -0.31 5.03
CA LYS A 35 -20.25 0.87 5.90
C LYS A 35 -20.31 2.16 5.10
N SER A 36 -21.12 3.09 5.60
CA SER A 36 -21.26 4.44 5.06
C SER A 36 -20.74 5.46 6.06
N PHE A 37 -19.87 6.36 5.60
CA PHE A 37 -19.23 7.40 6.40
C PHE A 37 -19.77 8.76 5.97
N LYS A 38 -20.37 9.49 6.92
CA LYS A 38 -20.87 10.86 6.72
C LYS A 38 -19.72 11.85 6.94
N LEU A 39 -19.35 12.58 5.90
CA LEU A 39 -18.12 13.36 5.81
C LEU A 39 -18.35 14.74 5.18
N HIS A 40 -17.30 15.56 5.18
CA HIS A 40 -17.36 16.97 4.85
C HIS A 40 -16.49 17.27 3.62
N LEU A 41 -17.12 17.79 2.57
CA LEU A 41 -16.53 18.06 1.26
C LEU A 41 -15.24 18.85 1.36
N LEU A 42 -15.24 19.96 2.11
CA LEU A 42 -14.08 20.86 2.19
C LEU A 42 -12.86 20.19 2.82
N VAL A 43 -13.07 19.36 3.84
CA VAL A 43 -11.98 18.61 4.49
C VAL A 43 -11.40 17.59 3.53
N LEU A 44 -12.26 16.77 2.91
CA LEU A 44 -11.85 15.75 1.94
C LEU A 44 -11.11 16.36 0.74
N TYR A 45 -11.70 17.39 0.13
CA TYR A 45 -11.16 18.11 -1.01
C TYR A 45 -9.77 18.69 -0.72
N GLN A 46 -9.60 19.30 0.46
CA GLN A 46 -8.34 19.95 0.78
C GLN A 46 -7.23 18.94 1.11
N ARG A 47 -7.56 17.84 1.78
CA ARG A 47 -6.60 16.95 2.44
C ARG A 47 -6.24 15.70 1.62
N SER A 48 -6.93 15.43 0.51
CA SER A 48 -6.69 14.26 -0.34
C SER A 48 -6.83 14.64 -1.81
N SER A 49 -5.80 14.35 -2.61
CA SER A 49 -5.85 14.60 -4.06
C SER A 49 -6.86 13.69 -4.77
N PHE A 50 -7.02 12.46 -4.29
CA PHE A 50 -8.08 11.55 -4.75
C PHE A 50 -9.46 12.18 -4.57
N PHE A 51 -9.82 12.57 -3.33
CA PHE A 51 -11.13 13.17 -3.09
C PHE A 51 -11.29 14.50 -3.82
N ARG A 52 -10.23 15.31 -3.95
CA ARG A 52 -10.26 16.52 -4.77
C ARG A 52 -10.71 16.24 -6.20
N GLN A 53 -10.13 15.21 -6.83
CA GLN A 53 -10.49 14.80 -8.18
C GLN A 53 -11.94 14.28 -8.23
N GLU A 54 -12.28 13.32 -7.39
CA GLU A 54 -13.62 12.70 -7.35
C GLU A 54 -14.73 13.73 -7.11
N LEU A 55 -14.52 14.66 -6.15
CA LEU A 55 -15.52 15.66 -5.79
C LEU A 55 -15.71 16.73 -6.86
N THR A 56 -14.72 16.96 -7.74
CA THR A 56 -14.84 17.95 -8.83
C THR A 56 -15.81 17.49 -9.91
N THR A 57 -15.92 16.18 -10.13
CA THR A 57 -16.80 15.58 -11.14
C THR A 57 -18.08 14.98 -10.54
N ALA A 58 -18.21 14.98 -9.22
CA ALA A 58 -19.32 14.33 -8.53
C ALA A 58 -20.66 15.06 -8.73
N THR A 59 -21.71 14.29 -8.98
CA THR A 59 -23.09 14.79 -8.99
C THR A 59 -23.70 14.70 -7.59
N LYS A 60 -24.54 15.68 -7.25
CA LYS A 60 -25.26 15.71 -5.98
C LYS A 60 -26.63 15.06 -6.14
N LYS A 61 -27.00 14.19 -5.21
CA LYS A 61 -28.36 13.68 -5.04
C LYS A 61 -28.89 14.15 -3.69
N ASN A 62 -29.99 14.91 -3.69
CA ASN A 62 -30.57 15.51 -2.48
C ASN A 62 -29.52 16.30 -1.65
N ASN A 63 -28.72 17.14 -2.34
CA ASN A 63 -27.61 17.91 -1.76
C ASN A 63 -26.44 17.08 -1.16
N ILE A 64 -26.44 15.76 -1.30
CA ILE A 64 -25.39 14.87 -0.81
C ILE A 64 -24.61 14.28 -2.00
N ILE A 65 -23.29 14.23 -1.88
CA ILE A 65 -22.41 13.50 -2.80
C ILE A 65 -22.19 12.09 -2.25
N GLU A 66 -22.27 11.06 -3.09
CA GLU A 66 -21.93 9.69 -2.71
C GLU A 66 -20.70 9.20 -3.48
N ILE A 67 -19.70 8.67 -2.76
CA ILE A 67 -18.47 8.08 -3.33
C ILE A 67 -18.36 6.66 -2.79
N THR A 68 -17.93 5.69 -3.62
CA THR A 68 -17.72 4.30 -3.20
C THR A 68 -16.26 3.91 -3.36
N LEU A 69 -15.66 3.35 -2.32
CA LEU A 69 -14.30 2.82 -2.31
C LEU A 69 -14.36 1.30 -2.23
N THR A 70 -13.81 0.62 -3.23
CA THR A 70 -13.87 -0.86 -3.35
C THR A 70 -12.64 -1.56 -2.77
N ASP A 71 -11.49 -0.90 -2.74
CA ASP A 71 -10.20 -1.57 -2.46
C ASP A 71 -9.54 -1.07 -1.18
N ILE A 72 -10.33 -0.59 -0.24
CA ILE A 72 -9.88 -0.13 1.07
C ILE A 72 -10.75 -0.81 2.12
N THR A 73 -10.11 -1.39 3.13
CA THR A 73 -10.85 -2.01 4.24
C THR A 73 -11.49 -0.93 5.11
N VAL A 74 -12.58 -1.29 5.80
CA VAL A 74 -13.27 -0.39 6.74
C VAL A 74 -12.31 0.09 7.83
N GLU A 75 -11.45 -0.81 8.32
CA GLU A 75 -10.47 -0.55 9.39
C GLU A 75 -9.38 0.42 8.92
N ALA A 76 -8.81 0.21 7.73
CA ALA A 76 -7.84 1.13 7.16
C ALA A 76 -8.48 2.50 6.91
N PHE A 77 -9.70 2.54 6.34
CA PHE A 77 -10.38 3.80 6.08
C PHE A 77 -10.66 4.60 7.35
N LYS A 78 -11.02 3.95 8.46
CA LYS A 78 -11.20 4.63 9.76
C LYS A 78 -9.94 5.35 10.24
N ILE A 79 -8.77 4.73 10.07
CA ILE A 79 -7.49 5.33 10.45
C ILE A 79 -7.19 6.52 9.54
N LEU A 80 -7.34 6.33 8.22
CA LEU A 80 -7.01 7.34 7.22
C LEU A 80 -7.96 8.53 7.24
N ILE A 81 -9.25 8.31 7.48
CA ILE A 81 -10.21 9.42 7.58
C ILE A 81 -9.96 10.24 8.83
N LYS A 82 -9.57 9.61 9.94
CA LYS A 82 -9.13 10.35 11.13
C LYS A 82 -7.90 11.21 10.81
N TYR A 83 -6.88 10.63 10.17
CA TYR A 83 -5.70 11.40 9.72
C TYR A 83 -6.07 12.57 8.79
N ILE A 84 -6.99 12.36 7.84
CA ILE A 84 -7.46 13.40 6.93
C ILE A 84 -8.02 14.60 7.71
N TYR A 85 -8.81 14.34 8.76
CA TYR A 85 -9.41 15.39 9.59
C TYR A 85 -8.42 16.04 10.55
N THR A 86 -7.56 15.25 11.19
CA THR A 86 -6.79 15.71 12.36
C THR A 86 -5.33 16.02 12.03
N GLY A 87 -4.81 15.51 10.90
CA GLY A 87 -3.39 15.58 10.55
C GLY A 87 -2.48 14.73 11.44
N THR A 88 -3.05 13.86 12.27
CA THR A 88 -2.32 13.06 13.25
C THR A 88 -2.59 11.58 13.04
N ILE A 89 -1.58 10.75 13.24
CA ILE A 89 -1.72 9.29 13.27
C ILE A 89 -0.90 8.73 14.43
N LEU A 90 -1.46 7.76 15.15
CA LEU A 90 -0.75 7.04 16.20
C LEU A 90 -0.41 5.66 15.64
N LEU A 91 0.88 5.39 15.45
CA LEU A 91 1.39 4.11 14.95
C LEU A 91 2.02 3.26 16.07
N GLU A 92 2.30 3.87 17.21
CA GLU A 92 2.87 3.19 18.37
C GLU A 92 1.83 2.24 18.98
N GLY A 93 2.24 1.00 19.25
CA GLY A 93 1.37 -0.04 19.81
C GLY A 93 0.57 -0.84 18.77
N ASP A 94 0.48 -0.37 17.53
CA ASP A 94 -0.13 -1.14 16.43
C ASP A 94 0.79 -2.26 15.93
N LYS A 95 0.18 -3.32 15.40
CA LYS A 95 0.91 -4.41 14.73
C LYS A 95 1.59 -3.88 13.48
N GLU A 96 2.81 -4.33 13.20
CA GLU A 96 3.57 -3.91 12.02
C GLU A 96 2.83 -4.19 10.72
N SER A 97 2.10 -5.30 10.64
CA SER A 97 1.24 -5.63 9.50
C SER A 97 0.16 -4.58 9.28
N THR A 98 -0.48 -4.11 10.37
CA THR A 98 -1.53 -3.09 10.29
C THR A 98 -0.97 -1.77 9.77
N ILE A 99 0.19 -1.35 10.27
CA ILE A 99 0.88 -0.13 9.83
C ILE A 99 1.27 -0.24 8.35
N PHE A 100 1.84 -1.38 7.95
CA PHE A 100 2.22 -1.66 6.57
C PHE A 100 1.02 -1.66 5.61
N ASP A 101 -0.08 -2.27 6.02
CA ASP A 101 -1.30 -2.40 5.20
C ASP A 101 -2.00 -1.03 4.98
N LEU A 102 -1.58 0.05 5.64
CA LEU A 102 -2.04 1.43 5.37
C LEU A 102 -1.39 2.04 4.12
N LEU A 103 -0.24 1.54 3.64
CA LEU A 103 0.51 2.16 2.54
C LEU A 103 -0.31 2.23 1.24
N VAL A 104 -0.87 1.10 0.80
CA VAL A 104 -1.64 1.02 -0.45
C VAL A 104 -2.89 1.90 -0.41
N PRO A 105 -3.75 1.82 0.64
CA PRO A 105 -4.86 2.76 0.81
C PRO A 105 -4.43 4.24 0.87
N SER A 106 -3.31 4.56 1.54
CA SER A 106 -2.80 5.94 1.61
C SER A 106 -2.40 6.47 0.24
N SER A 107 -1.78 5.63 -0.59
CA SER A 107 -1.46 5.98 -1.98
C SER A 107 -2.71 6.18 -2.82
N LYS A 108 -3.71 5.28 -2.70
CA LYS A 108 -5.00 5.42 -3.39
C LYS A 108 -5.73 6.70 -3.02
N LEU A 109 -5.67 7.12 -1.76
CA LEU A 109 -6.25 8.38 -1.29
C LEU A 109 -5.34 9.60 -1.54
N GLY A 110 -4.17 9.42 -2.14
CA GLY A 110 -3.26 10.52 -2.49
C GLY A 110 -2.67 11.24 -1.28
N LEU A 111 -2.35 10.51 -0.20
CA LEU A 111 -1.85 11.04 1.06
C LEU A 111 -0.30 10.98 1.13
N ALA A 112 0.38 11.71 0.23
CA ALA A 112 1.84 11.62 0.05
C ALA A 112 2.66 11.80 1.36
N GLU A 113 2.36 12.83 2.15
CA GLU A 113 3.03 13.09 3.44
C GLU A 113 2.91 11.90 4.42
N LEU A 114 1.72 11.28 4.48
CA LEU A 114 1.49 10.12 5.34
C LEU A 114 2.29 8.90 4.86
N ILE A 115 2.39 8.71 3.54
CA ILE A 115 3.14 7.60 2.94
C ILE A 115 4.63 7.73 3.28
N GLU A 116 5.19 8.94 3.20
CA GLU A 116 6.58 9.20 3.58
C GLU A 116 6.82 8.91 5.06
N TYR A 117 5.91 9.37 5.93
CA TYR A 117 5.98 9.12 7.36
C TYR A 117 5.90 7.62 7.70
N ILE A 118 4.93 6.90 7.15
CA ILE A 118 4.76 5.45 7.41
C ILE A 118 5.99 4.66 6.95
N GLN A 119 6.54 4.96 5.76
CA GLN A 119 7.74 4.28 5.28
C GLN A 119 8.94 4.51 6.20
N SER A 120 9.17 5.78 6.59
CA SER A 120 10.28 6.14 7.48
C SER A 120 10.13 5.45 8.83
N TYR A 121 8.93 5.50 9.43
CA TYR A 121 8.64 4.83 10.70
C TYR A 121 8.91 3.32 10.64
N LEU A 122 8.45 2.64 9.58
CA LEU A 122 8.66 1.20 9.40
C LEU A 122 10.15 0.85 9.22
N ILE A 123 10.89 1.66 8.46
CA ILE A 123 12.32 1.45 8.23
C ILE A 123 13.12 1.68 9.52
N ASP A 124 12.85 2.77 10.22
CA ASP A 124 13.65 3.18 11.39
C ASP A 124 13.35 2.31 12.62
N ASN A 125 12.09 1.91 12.81
CA ASN A 125 11.65 1.24 14.03
C ASN A 125 11.34 -0.24 13.83
N LYS A 126 10.98 -0.66 12.60
CA LYS A 126 10.43 -2.00 12.31
C LYS A 126 11.20 -2.75 11.21
N ALA A 127 12.46 -2.38 10.94
CA ALA A 127 13.31 -3.01 9.93
C ALA A 127 13.40 -4.54 10.04
N SER A 128 13.46 -5.08 11.26
CA SER A 128 13.51 -6.53 11.47
C SER A 128 12.25 -7.24 10.96
N TRP A 129 11.08 -6.64 11.18
CA TRP A 129 9.83 -7.15 10.63
C TRP A 129 9.77 -7.03 9.11
N LEU A 130 10.26 -5.90 8.55
CA LEU A 130 10.33 -5.74 7.09
C LEU A 130 11.23 -6.80 6.43
N LYS A 131 12.36 -7.15 7.06
CA LYS A 131 13.24 -8.24 6.61
C LYS A 131 12.59 -9.61 6.75
N LEU A 132 11.83 -9.84 7.82
CA LEU A 132 11.10 -11.10 8.01
C LEU A 132 10.01 -11.28 6.95
N LYS A 133 9.32 -10.19 6.59
CA LYS A 133 8.25 -10.16 5.58
C LYS A 133 8.72 -9.68 4.21
N PHE A 134 9.98 -9.98 3.86
CA PHE A 134 10.66 -9.35 2.73
C PHE A 134 9.93 -9.50 1.40
N ALA A 135 9.42 -10.69 1.05
CA ALA A 135 8.74 -10.88 -0.24
C ALA A 135 7.45 -10.05 -0.34
N LYS A 136 6.63 -9.97 0.73
CA LYS A 136 5.46 -9.08 0.79
C LYS A 136 5.89 -7.62 0.67
N VAL A 137 6.89 -7.19 1.45
CA VAL A 137 7.39 -5.80 1.43
C VAL A 137 7.92 -5.41 0.06
N TYR A 138 8.75 -6.27 -0.54
CA TYR A 138 9.27 -6.08 -1.89
C TYR A 138 8.12 -5.98 -2.90
N SER A 139 7.21 -6.95 -2.89
CA SER A 139 6.03 -6.97 -3.76
C SER A 139 5.25 -5.66 -3.69
N THR A 140 4.88 -5.19 -2.48
CA THR A 140 4.15 -3.94 -2.27
C THR A 140 4.95 -2.70 -2.67
N SER A 141 6.24 -2.63 -2.34
CA SER A 141 7.07 -1.45 -2.62
C SER A 141 7.13 -1.12 -4.12
N PHE A 142 7.07 -2.12 -4.99
CA PHE A 142 7.10 -1.94 -6.44
C PHE A 142 5.72 -1.87 -7.10
N GLN A 143 4.63 -1.82 -6.32
CA GLN A 143 3.27 -1.58 -6.84
C GLN A 143 3.04 -0.14 -7.23
N ASP A 144 3.70 0.77 -6.52
CA ASP A 144 3.48 2.20 -6.63
C ASP A 144 4.81 2.95 -6.52
N ASN A 145 5.01 3.94 -7.37
CA ASN A 145 6.20 4.79 -7.37
C ASN A 145 6.27 5.74 -6.17
N ASN A 146 5.19 5.85 -5.38
CA ASN A 146 5.15 6.61 -4.13
C ASN A 146 5.92 5.89 -2.99
N PHE A 147 6.25 4.60 -3.14
CA PHE A 147 6.93 3.83 -2.10
C PHE A 147 8.47 3.79 -2.24
N LYS A 148 9.07 4.93 -2.61
CA LYS A 148 10.51 5.04 -2.94
C LYS A 148 11.43 4.61 -1.79
N ALA A 149 11.12 4.99 -0.55
CA ALA A 149 11.96 4.66 0.60
C ALA A 149 12.01 3.13 0.82
N LEU A 150 10.87 2.44 0.69
CA LEU A 150 10.84 0.98 0.74
C LEU A 150 11.51 0.32 -0.47
N GLN A 151 11.38 0.89 -1.67
CA GLN A 151 12.08 0.38 -2.86
C GLN A 151 13.60 0.43 -2.66
N ILE A 152 14.13 1.54 -2.13
CA ILE A 152 15.56 1.70 -1.80
C ILE A 152 15.96 0.70 -0.73
N PHE A 153 15.22 0.64 0.38
CA PHE A 153 15.46 -0.32 1.47
C PHE A 153 15.55 -1.78 0.96
N CYS A 154 14.58 -2.19 0.12
CA CYS A 154 14.55 -3.51 -0.47
C CYS A 154 15.73 -3.76 -1.43
N THR A 155 16.07 -2.77 -2.26
CA THR A 155 17.16 -2.87 -3.24
C THR A 155 18.51 -3.02 -2.53
N ASP A 156 18.74 -2.26 -1.46
CA ASP A 156 19.96 -2.33 -0.65
C ASP A 156 20.12 -3.67 0.05
N ILE A 157 19.01 -4.23 0.55
CA ILE A 157 19.02 -5.56 1.15
C ILE A 157 19.34 -6.63 0.10
N LEU A 158 18.70 -6.59 -1.08
CA LEU A 158 18.97 -7.57 -2.14
C LEU A 158 20.41 -7.52 -2.63
N ALA A 159 21.03 -6.33 -2.70
CA ALA A 159 22.43 -6.18 -3.09
C ALA A 159 23.39 -6.91 -2.13
N LYS A 160 23.05 -6.96 -0.83
CA LYS A 160 23.88 -7.60 0.22
C LYS A 160 23.49 -9.06 0.46
N HIS A 161 22.21 -9.37 0.37
CA HIS A 161 21.60 -10.65 0.75
C HIS A 161 20.55 -11.10 -0.29
N PRO A 162 20.94 -11.40 -1.54
CA PRO A 162 20.00 -11.70 -2.62
C PRO A 162 19.09 -12.90 -2.30
N ASN A 163 19.59 -13.88 -1.54
CA ASN A 163 18.84 -15.09 -1.18
C ASN A 163 17.66 -14.84 -0.22
N ILE A 164 17.53 -13.65 0.39
CA ILE A 164 16.46 -13.35 1.34
C ILE A 164 15.06 -13.49 0.71
N ILE A 165 14.91 -13.07 -0.55
CA ILE A 165 13.63 -13.17 -1.26
C ILE A 165 13.32 -14.61 -1.64
N LEU A 166 14.35 -15.40 -1.96
CA LEU A 166 14.24 -16.82 -2.31
C LEU A 166 13.97 -17.71 -1.09
N ALA A 167 14.28 -17.24 0.11
CA ALA A 167 14.00 -17.93 1.37
C ALA A 167 12.55 -17.73 1.83
N SER A 168 11.80 -16.80 1.23
CA SER A 168 10.42 -16.55 1.61
C SER A 168 9.46 -17.58 1.01
N ASP A 169 8.52 -18.03 1.84
CA ASP A 169 7.36 -18.82 1.42
C ASP A 169 6.34 -17.96 0.67
N GLU A 170 6.39 -16.63 0.84
CA GLU A 170 5.50 -15.66 0.18
C GLU A 170 6.04 -15.25 -1.22
N PHE A 171 7.08 -15.91 -1.76
CA PHE A 171 7.67 -15.56 -3.07
C PHE A 171 6.62 -15.62 -4.19
N THR A 172 5.75 -16.62 -4.18
CA THR A 172 4.74 -16.80 -5.22
C THR A 172 3.61 -15.76 -5.16
N SER A 173 3.52 -15.02 -4.05
CA SER A 173 2.62 -13.87 -3.87
C SER A 173 3.21 -12.54 -4.37
N ILE A 174 4.43 -12.55 -4.92
CA ILE A 174 5.04 -11.35 -5.53
C ILE A 174 4.21 -10.94 -6.74
N GLN A 175 3.86 -9.66 -6.83
CA GLN A 175 3.12 -9.14 -7.99
C GLN A 175 4.01 -9.07 -9.23
N LYS A 176 3.39 -9.21 -10.41
CA LYS A 176 4.07 -9.30 -11.71
C LYS A 176 5.06 -8.15 -11.94
N ASN A 177 4.67 -6.91 -11.65
CA ASN A 177 5.52 -5.72 -11.77
C ASN A 177 6.78 -5.81 -10.90
N ALA A 178 6.65 -6.23 -9.64
CA ALA A 178 7.77 -6.43 -8.73
C ALA A 178 8.70 -7.57 -9.23
N LEU A 179 8.13 -8.66 -9.75
CA LEU A 179 8.90 -9.76 -10.33
C LEU A 179 9.67 -9.31 -11.59
N ILE A 180 9.06 -8.53 -12.47
CA ILE A 180 9.72 -7.93 -13.64
C ILE A 180 10.92 -7.08 -13.20
N ASN A 181 10.73 -6.24 -12.17
CA ASN A 181 11.84 -5.45 -11.61
C ASN A 181 12.96 -6.34 -11.04
N LEU A 182 12.61 -7.48 -10.43
CA LEU A 182 13.58 -8.46 -9.92
C LEU A 182 14.36 -9.12 -11.06
N LEU A 183 13.69 -9.49 -12.16
CA LEU A 183 14.29 -10.10 -13.35
C LEU A 183 15.22 -9.15 -14.12
N LYS A 184 14.89 -7.86 -14.16
CA LYS A 184 15.70 -6.82 -14.81
C LYS A 184 17.03 -6.54 -14.12
N ARG A 185 17.19 -6.93 -12.85
CA ARG A 185 18.45 -6.74 -12.11
C ARG A 185 19.57 -7.55 -12.75
N ASP A 186 20.73 -6.92 -12.92
CA ASP A 186 21.96 -7.62 -13.30
C ASP A 186 22.67 -8.18 -12.06
N ASP A 187 22.00 -9.13 -11.39
CA ASP A 187 22.45 -9.70 -10.12
C ASP A 187 22.72 -11.19 -10.30
N TYR A 188 23.95 -11.53 -10.71
CA TYR A 188 24.37 -12.92 -10.94
C TYR A 188 24.26 -13.78 -9.68
N LYS A 189 24.41 -13.19 -8.49
CA LYS A 189 24.31 -13.90 -7.21
C LYS A 189 22.87 -14.32 -6.93
N LEU A 190 21.91 -13.48 -7.31
CA LEU A 190 20.49 -13.77 -7.23
C LEU A 190 20.07 -14.79 -8.30
N LYS A 191 20.47 -14.62 -9.56
CA LYS A 191 20.03 -15.41 -10.74
C LYS A 191 20.65 -16.82 -10.83
N ASN A 192 20.69 -17.52 -9.71
CA ASN A 192 21.12 -18.92 -9.64
C ASN A 192 19.96 -19.89 -9.98
N GLN A 193 20.22 -21.19 -9.99
CA GLN A 193 19.20 -22.22 -10.28
C GLN A 193 17.96 -22.09 -9.37
N LYS A 194 18.17 -21.87 -8.07
CA LYS A 194 17.09 -21.72 -7.09
C LYS A 194 16.16 -20.53 -7.41
N PHE A 195 16.70 -19.45 -7.97
CA PHE A 195 15.89 -18.34 -8.45
C PHE A 195 14.97 -18.75 -9.59
N TRP A 196 15.49 -19.45 -10.59
CA TRP A 196 14.68 -19.92 -11.71
C TRP A 196 13.62 -20.94 -11.27
N ASP A 197 13.95 -21.82 -10.33
CA ASP A 197 12.98 -22.74 -9.71
C ASP A 197 11.82 -21.99 -9.04
N LYS A 198 12.13 -20.91 -8.30
CA LYS A 198 11.12 -20.04 -7.66
C LYS A 198 10.27 -19.27 -8.69
N VAL A 199 10.85 -18.79 -9.79
CA VAL A 199 10.10 -18.13 -10.88
C VAL A 199 9.14 -19.10 -11.57
N ILE A 200 9.57 -20.34 -11.80
CA ILE A 200 8.73 -21.41 -12.35
C ILE A 200 7.59 -21.74 -11.38
N GLN A 201 7.89 -21.87 -10.09
CA GLN A 201 6.87 -22.09 -9.05
C GLN A 201 5.84 -20.96 -9.05
N TRP A 202 6.30 -19.70 -9.04
CA TRP A 202 5.44 -18.53 -9.13
C TRP A 202 4.53 -18.62 -10.35
N ARG A 203 5.05 -18.96 -11.53
CA ARG A 203 4.24 -19.06 -12.75
C ARG A 203 3.17 -20.15 -12.69
N LYS A 204 3.49 -21.31 -12.13
CA LYS A 204 2.51 -22.40 -11.93
C LYS A 204 1.35 -21.96 -11.05
N GLU A 205 1.63 -21.22 -9.97
CA GLU A 205 0.59 -20.71 -9.08
C GLU A 205 -0.28 -19.63 -9.74
N GLN A 206 0.27 -18.86 -10.69
CA GLN A 206 -0.50 -17.86 -11.45
C GLN A 206 -1.26 -18.44 -12.65
N THR A 207 -1.07 -19.71 -13.00
CA THR A 207 -1.71 -20.34 -14.17
C THR A 207 -2.07 -21.79 -13.83
N PRO A 208 -3.28 -22.02 -13.29
CA PRO A 208 -3.72 -23.33 -12.82
C PRO A 208 -3.65 -24.44 -13.88
N ASP A 209 -3.78 -24.08 -15.16
CA ASP A 209 -3.80 -25.02 -16.29
C ASP A 209 -2.39 -25.44 -16.78
N LEU A 210 -1.31 -24.92 -16.19
CA LEU A 210 0.06 -25.32 -16.56
C LEU A 210 0.41 -26.70 -16.00
N PRO A 211 0.99 -27.60 -16.82
CA PRO A 211 1.50 -28.88 -16.34
C PRO A 211 2.52 -28.71 -15.22
N TYR A 212 2.37 -29.50 -14.16
CA TYR A 212 3.28 -29.46 -13.02
C TYR A 212 4.68 -29.99 -13.36
N ASP A 213 4.81 -30.93 -14.29
CA ASP A 213 6.09 -31.42 -14.77
C ASP A 213 6.62 -30.52 -15.91
N LEU A 214 7.83 -29.98 -15.75
CA LEU A 214 8.51 -29.17 -16.77
C LEU A 214 8.74 -29.94 -18.07
N LYS A 215 8.83 -31.27 -18.01
CA LYS A 215 8.98 -32.12 -19.22
C LYS A 215 7.71 -32.14 -20.08
N GLN A 216 6.57 -31.72 -19.53
CA GLN A 216 5.30 -31.63 -20.23
C GLN A 216 5.06 -30.24 -20.84
N TRP A 217 6.00 -29.31 -20.68
CA TRP A 217 5.87 -27.96 -21.22
C TRP A 217 6.14 -27.95 -22.72
N THR A 218 5.21 -27.35 -23.44
CA THR A 218 5.33 -27.07 -24.88
C THR A 218 6.05 -25.75 -25.11
N GLU A 219 6.57 -25.55 -26.33
CA GLU A 219 7.21 -24.30 -26.75
C GLU A 219 6.29 -23.08 -26.54
N LYS A 220 4.97 -23.26 -26.69
CA LYS A 220 3.95 -22.26 -26.37
C LYS A 220 3.98 -21.86 -24.89
N ASN A 221 4.17 -22.81 -23.97
CA ASN A 221 4.26 -22.50 -22.53
C ASN A 221 5.50 -21.66 -22.20
N PHE A 222 6.61 -21.86 -22.93
CA PHE A 222 7.84 -21.04 -22.79
C PHE A 222 7.71 -19.65 -23.44
N LEU A 223 7.01 -19.55 -24.58
CA LEU A 223 6.69 -18.27 -25.22
C LEU A 223 5.73 -17.43 -24.37
N ASP A 224 4.75 -18.05 -23.73
CA ASP A 224 3.86 -17.39 -22.78
C ASP A 224 4.61 -16.92 -21.52
N LEU A 225 5.66 -17.64 -21.09
CA LEU A 225 6.59 -17.15 -20.06
C LEU A 225 7.29 -15.86 -20.51
N LYS A 226 7.85 -15.88 -21.73
CA LYS A 226 8.63 -14.77 -22.29
C LYS A 226 7.79 -13.53 -22.56
N ASN A 227 6.56 -13.69 -23.03
CA ASN A 227 5.64 -12.57 -23.29
C ASN A 227 5.06 -11.92 -22.02
N TYR A 228 5.25 -12.55 -20.84
CA TYR A 228 4.82 -12.04 -19.55
C TYR A 228 5.93 -11.37 -18.73
N THR A 229 7.19 -11.42 -19.18
CA THR A 229 8.37 -10.84 -18.51
C THR A 229 9.06 -9.80 -19.37
#